data_AF-A0A8T4FPT4-F1
#
_entry.id   AF-A0A8T4FPT4-F1
#
_cell.length_a   1.000
_cell.length_b   1.000
_cell.length_c   1.000
_cell.angle_alpha   90.00
_cell.angle_beta   90.00
_cell.angle_gamma   90.00
#
_symmetry.space_group_name_H-M   'P 1'
#
loop_
_entity.id
_entity.type
_entity.pdbx_description
1 polymer ?
#
loop_
_entity_poly.entity_id
_entity_poly.type
_entity_poly.pdbx_seq_one_letter_code
_entity_poly.pdbx_strand_id
1 'polypeptide(L)'
;MDVWKAVRAISAVLAVILAAVAVSRGEYFWIAVTGLALVALFYPEVSRSGLRVRVGILAFTIVPSVFQMAAMCVRFTAEVSGVSVYEHVSAFAMTFQVFMSAFIIVATVCATGKARLTRGWMAVLSMASAVSMSAMFMFYEYVWLYFSGYPLTNDDMVDPGDDIMVNGMLMSFPMMAIVCGSVMAYVAYKILKLRPIEEITEAVP
;
A
#
# COMPACT_ATOMS: atom_id res chain seq x y z
N MET A 1 4.63 29.18 4.27
CA MET A 1 3.74 28.01 4.17
C MET A 1 4.41 26.86 4.88
N ASP A 2 3.80 26.29 5.92
CA ASP A 2 4.40 25.18 6.67
C ASP A 2 4.66 24.00 5.73
N VAL A 3 5.92 23.55 5.61
CA VAL A 3 6.35 22.47 4.70
C VAL A 3 5.46 21.22 4.85
N TRP A 4 5.02 20.95 6.08
CA TRP A 4 4.04 19.90 6.41
C TRP A 4 2.71 20.03 5.64
N LYS A 5 2.11 21.22 5.60
CA LYS A 5 0.84 21.47 4.90
C LYS A 5 1.03 21.29 3.39
N ALA A 6 2.19 21.71 2.87
CA ALA A 6 2.53 21.54 1.47
C ALA A 6 2.65 20.06 1.07
N VAL A 7 3.43 19.26 1.82
CA VAL A 7 3.58 17.82 1.54
C VAL A 7 2.25 17.08 1.67
N ARG A 8 1.44 17.40 2.69
CA ARG A 8 0.09 16.82 2.83
C ARG A 8 -0.82 17.14 1.65
N ALA A 9 -0.83 18.39 1.20
CA ALA A 9 -1.62 18.81 0.05
C ALA A 9 -1.14 18.11 -1.23
N ILE A 10 0.17 18.02 -1.45
CA ILE A 10 0.75 17.29 -2.60
C ILE A 10 0.36 15.81 -2.55
N SER A 11 0.54 15.12 -1.42
CA SER A 11 0.13 13.72 -1.28
C SER A 11 -1.36 13.52 -1.55
N ALA A 12 -2.22 14.41 -1.05
CA ALA A 12 -3.65 14.34 -1.27
C ALA A 12 -4.02 14.54 -2.75
N VAL A 13 -3.42 15.55 -3.40
CA VAL A 13 -3.63 15.81 -4.84
C VAL A 13 -3.18 14.62 -5.68
N LEU A 14 -2.01 14.05 -5.40
CA LEU A 14 -1.51 12.88 -6.11
C LEU A 14 -2.39 11.65 -5.91
N ALA A 15 -2.92 11.43 -4.70
CA ALA A 15 -3.87 10.35 -4.44
C ALA A 15 -5.16 10.52 -5.26
N VAL A 16 -5.68 11.74 -5.36
CA VAL A 16 -6.87 12.04 -6.18
C VAL A 16 -6.60 11.86 -7.67
N ILE A 17 -5.44 12.32 -8.16
CA ILE A 17 -5.04 12.12 -9.56
C ILE A 17 -4.93 10.63 -9.86
N LEU A 18 -4.24 9.87 -9.00
CA LEU A 18 -4.09 8.43 -9.17
C LEU A 18 -5.45 7.71 -9.17
N ALA A 19 -6.37 8.09 -8.29
CA ALA A 19 -7.73 7.53 -8.28
C ALA A 19 -8.46 7.81 -9.61
N ALA A 20 -8.36 9.03 -10.15
CA ALA A 20 -8.99 9.39 -11.40
C ALA A 20 -8.41 8.62 -12.60
N VAL A 21 -7.08 8.46 -12.65
CA VAL A 21 -6.41 7.67 -13.70
C VAL A 21 -6.72 6.18 -13.55
N ALA A 22 -6.78 5.66 -12.33
CA ALA A 22 -7.14 4.27 -12.09
C ALA A 22 -8.57 3.97 -12.57
N VAL A 23 -9.53 4.86 -12.30
CA VAL A 23 -10.91 4.74 -12.79
C VAL A 23 -10.96 4.70 -14.31
N SER A 24 -10.23 5.57 -15.00
CA SER A 24 -10.23 5.59 -16.47
C SER A 24 -9.60 4.34 -17.10
N ARG A 25 -8.81 3.58 -16.34
CA ARG A 25 -8.20 2.31 -16.75
C ARG A 25 -8.95 1.07 -16.24
N GLY A 26 -10.04 1.24 -15.51
CA GLY A 26 -10.79 0.12 -14.89
C GLY A 26 -10.10 -0.52 -13.68
N GLU A 27 -9.07 0.12 -13.12
CA GLU A 27 -8.30 -0.38 -11.98
C GLU A 27 -8.91 0.04 -10.64
N TYR A 28 -10.17 -0.35 -10.41
CA TYR A 28 -11.00 0.17 -9.31
C TYR A 28 -10.41 -0.07 -7.91
N PHE A 29 -9.53 -1.06 -7.74
CA PHE A 29 -8.92 -1.34 -6.45
C PHE A 29 -8.01 -0.20 -5.96
N TRP A 30 -7.40 0.56 -6.88
CA TRP A 30 -6.64 1.76 -6.53
C TRP A 30 -7.50 2.83 -5.84
N ILE A 31 -8.82 2.81 -6.00
CA ILE A 31 -9.75 3.70 -5.27
C ILE A 31 -9.72 3.38 -3.77
N ALA A 32 -9.73 2.10 -3.40
CA ALA A 32 -9.67 1.69 -2.00
C ALA A 32 -8.31 2.05 -1.37
N VAL A 33 -7.22 1.82 -2.12
CA VAL A 33 -5.85 2.12 -1.69
C VAL A 33 -5.63 3.63 -1.52
N THR A 34 -6.09 4.45 -2.47
CA THR A 34 -6.01 5.92 -2.39
C THR A 34 -6.94 6.48 -1.31
N GLY A 35 -8.12 5.89 -1.12
CA GLY A 35 -9.03 6.21 -0.02
C GLY A 35 -8.39 5.99 1.34
N LEU A 36 -7.73 4.85 1.55
CA LEU A 36 -6.98 4.56 2.78
C LEU A 36 -5.84 5.58 2.99
N ALA A 37 -5.12 5.94 1.93
CA ALA A 37 -4.07 6.96 2.00
C ALA A 37 -4.64 8.32 2.42
N LEU A 38 -5.77 8.74 1.86
CA LEU A 38 -6.44 9.97 2.26
C LEU A 38 -6.92 9.91 3.72
N VAL A 39 -7.50 8.80 4.17
CA VAL A 39 -7.88 8.61 5.57
C VAL A 39 -6.66 8.76 6.47
N ALA A 40 -5.52 8.15 6.13
CA ALA A 40 -4.28 8.28 6.90
C ALA A 40 -3.75 9.73 6.93
N LEU A 41 -3.83 10.45 5.81
CA LEU A 41 -3.40 11.86 5.71
C LEU A 41 -4.33 12.82 6.47
N PHE A 42 -5.64 12.53 6.48
CA PHE A 42 -6.66 13.38 7.09
C PHE A 42 -7.12 12.94 8.47
N TYR A 43 -6.55 11.87 9.00
CA TYR A 43 -6.88 11.38 10.33
C TYR A 43 -6.71 12.53 11.36
N PRO A 44 -7.76 12.91 12.09
CA PRO A 44 -7.85 14.18 12.82
C PRO A 44 -6.76 14.32 13.89
N GLU A 45 -6.26 13.20 14.38
CA GLU A 45 -5.22 13.16 15.41
C GLU A 45 -3.82 13.41 14.86
N VAL A 46 -3.62 13.28 13.55
CA VAL A 46 -2.34 13.63 12.90
C VAL A 46 -2.07 15.13 13.04
N SER A 47 -3.14 15.95 13.06
CA SER A 47 -3.00 17.40 13.25
C SER A 47 -3.02 17.84 14.72
N ARG A 48 -3.58 17.03 15.63
CA ARG A 48 -3.78 17.38 17.06
C ARG A 48 -2.70 16.83 17.98
N SER A 49 -2.04 15.73 17.62
CA SER A 49 -1.08 15.03 18.50
C SER A 49 0.24 15.78 18.73
N GLY A 50 0.43 16.99 18.19
CA GLY A 50 1.74 17.66 18.16
C GLY A 50 2.79 16.93 17.30
N LEU A 51 2.51 15.66 16.96
CA LEU A 51 3.22 14.83 16.03
C LEU A 51 3.04 15.44 14.64
N ARG A 52 3.94 16.36 14.30
CA ARG A 52 4.43 16.44 12.93
C ARG A 52 5.03 15.06 12.65
N VAL A 53 4.20 14.09 12.24
CA VAL A 53 4.67 12.88 11.55
C VAL A 53 5.74 13.38 10.60
N ARG A 54 7.02 13.07 10.88
CA ARG A 54 8.14 13.83 10.29
C ARG A 54 7.87 13.97 8.80
N VAL A 55 8.07 15.17 8.24
CA VAL A 55 7.77 15.45 6.82
C VAL A 55 8.28 14.34 5.90
N GLY A 56 9.40 13.69 6.24
CA GLY A 56 9.90 12.49 5.59
C GLY A 56 8.92 11.31 5.56
N ILE A 57 8.33 10.90 6.69
CA ILE A 57 7.34 9.80 6.75
C ILE A 57 6.10 10.13 5.90
N LEU A 58 5.64 11.39 5.93
CA LEU A 58 4.53 11.80 5.06
C LEU A 58 4.95 11.81 3.58
N ALA A 59 6.17 12.25 3.26
CA ALA A 59 6.70 12.24 1.91
C ALA A 59 6.83 10.81 1.34
N PHE A 60 7.04 9.80 2.18
CA PHE A 60 7.03 8.40 1.74
C PHE A 60 5.66 7.93 1.23
N THR A 61 4.55 8.66 1.50
CA THR A 61 3.25 8.39 0.86
C THR A 61 3.17 8.86 -0.59
N ILE A 62 4.05 9.76 -1.02
CA ILE A 62 4.12 10.26 -2.40
C ILE A 62 4.74 9.21 -3.33
N VAL A 63 5.77 8.51 -2.83
CA VAL A 63 6.57 7.57 -3.62
C VAL A 63 5.71 6.49 -4.31
N PRO A 64 4.84 5.73 -3.61
CA PRO A 64 4.01 4.73 -4.28
C PRO A 64 3.05 5.33 -5.30
N SER A 65 2.48 6.50 -5.02
CA SER A 65 1.56 7.17 -5.95
C SER A 65 2.27 7.60 -7.24
N VAL A 66 3.44 8.24 -7.13
CA VAL A 66 4.26 8.64 -8.29
C VAL A 66 4.75 7.43 -9.06
N PHE A 67 5.21 6.40 -8.34
CA PHE A 67 5.69 5.17 -8.96
C PHE A 67 4.58 4.46 -9.75
N GLN A 68 3.36 4.36 -9.21
CA GLN A 68 2.23 3.78 -9.94
C GLN A 68 1.85 4.61 -11.16
N MET A 69 1.76 5.94 -11.03
CA MET A 69 1.46 6.81 -12.17
C MET A 69 2.52 6.67 -13.27
N ALA A 70 3.79 6.54 -12.92
CA ALA A 70 4.85 6.26 -13.88
C ALA A 70 4.69 4.88 -14.52
N ALA A 71 4.36 3.84 -13.74
CA ALA A 71 4.11 2.49 -14.26
C ALA A 71 2.95 2.46 -15.26
N MET A 72 1.87 3.21 -15.01
CA MET A 72 0.73 3.33 -15.93
C MET A 72 1.09 3.96 -17.29
N CYS A 73 2.18 4.71 -17.36
CA CYS A 73 2.69 5.33 -18.59
C CYS A 73 3.66 4.41 -19.37
N VAL A 74 4.10 3.30 -18.77
CA VAL A 74 5.05 2.37 -19.40
C VAL A 74 4.30 1.18 -19.98
N ARG A 75 4.64 0.81 -21.22
CA ARG A 75 4.12 -0.42 -21.84
C ARG A 75 4.98 -1.60 -21.42
N PHE A 76 4.50 -2.37 -20.45
CA PHE A 76 5.11 -3.64 -20.08
C PHE A 76 4.71 -4.72 -21.08
N THR A 77 5.70 -5.32 -21.75
CA THR A 77 5.49 -6.41 -22.74
C THR A 77 5.95 -7.77 -22.23
N ALA A 78 6.54 -7.81 -21.03
CA ALA A 78 7.04 -9.03 -20.42
C ALA A 78 6.02 -9.59 -19.42
N GLU A 79 6.02 -10.92 -19.29
CA GLU A 79 5.18 -11.68 -18.38
C GLU A 79 6.05 -12.61 -17.52
N VAL A 80 5.63 -12.82 -16.28
CA VAL A 80 6.23 -13.77 -15.33
C VAL A 80 5.12 -14.70 -14.87
N SER A 81 5.27 -16.00 -15.11
CA SER A 81 4.25 -17.01 -14.78
C SER A 81 2.84 -16.68 -15.33
N GLY A 82 2.77 -16.22 -16.59
CA GLY A 82 1.50 -15.87 -17.25
C GLY A 82 0.86 -14.57 -16.77
N VAL A 83 1.58 -13.76 -15.98
CA VAL A 83 1.10 -12.50 -15.43
C VAL A 83 1.98 -11.35 -15.89
N SER A 84 1.36 -10.23 -16.28
CA SER A 84 2.12 -9.05 -16.71
C SER A 84 3.04 -8.55 -15.61
N VAL A 85 4.26 -8.14 -15.98
CA VAL A 85 5.18 -7.44 -15.07
C VAL A 85 4.52 -6.17 -14.49
N TYR A 86 3.60 -5.55 -15.24
CA TYR A 86 2.80 -4.43 -14.75
C TYR A 86 2.05 -4.76 -13.45
N GLU A 87 1.41 -5.93 -13.37
CA GLU A 87 0.61 -6.32 -12.20
C GLU A 87 1.49 -6.50 -10.97
N HIS A 88 2.70 -7.02 -11.15
CA HIS A 88 3.68 -7.16 -10.07
C HIS A 88 4.16 -5.79 -9.56
N VAL A 89 4.41 -4.86 -10.48
CA VAL A 89 4.78 -3.48 -10.15
C VAL A 89 3.63 -2.75 -9.44
N SER A 90 2.40 -2.96 -9.90
CA SER A 90 1.18 -2.41 -9.30
C SER A 90 0.96 -2.96 -7.89
N ALA A 91 1.08 -4.28 -7.72
CA ALA A 91 0.99 -4.94 -6.42
C ALA A 91 2.05 -4.45 -5.42
N PHE A 92 3.27 -4.18 -5.90
CA PHE A 92 4.34 -3.58 -5.10
C PHE A 92 3.93 -2.18 -4.62
N ALA A 93 3.48 -1.33 -5.55
CA ALA A 93 3.08 0.04 -5.25
C ALA A 93 1.91 0.10 -4.27
N MET A 94 0.91 -0.78 -4.44
CA MET A 94 -0.22 -0.90 -3.54
C MET A 94 0.21 -1.35 -2.14
N THR A 95 1.02 -2.41 -2.05
CA THR A 95 1.55 -2.91 -0.78
C THR A 95 2.27 -1.81 -0.03
N PHE A 96 3.12 -1.05 -0.74
CA PHE A 96 3.85 0.08 -0.17
C PHE A 96 2.88 1.15 0.35
N GLN A 97 1.90 1.58 -0.46
CA GLN A 97 0.94 2.59 -0.06
C GLN A 97 0.13 2.17 1.18
N VAL A 98 -0.36 0.93 1.22
CA VAL A 98 -1.17 0.40 2.32
C VAL A 98 -0.33 0.30 3.59
N PHE A 99 0.88 -0.24 3.50
CA PHE A 99 1.80 -0.32 4.64
C PHE A 99 2.07 1.08 5.21
N MET A 100 2.41 2.06 4.37
CA MET A 100 2.71 3.43 4.84
C MET A 100 1.49 4.11 5.46
N SER A 101 0.31 3.92 4.88
CA SER A 101 -0.94 4.48 5.40
C SER A 101 -1.27 3.88 6.77
N ALA A 102 -1.17 2.56 6.92
CA ALA A 102 -1.36 1.86 8.19
C ALA A 102 -0.31 2.30 9.22
N PHE A 103 0.96 2.43 8.80
CA PHE A 103 2.04 2.87 9.67
C PHE A 103 1.80 4.29 10.22
N ILE A 104 1.35 5.22 9.39
CA ILE A 104 0.99 6.59 9.81
C ILE A 104 -0.15 6.55 10.84
N ILE A 105 -1.19 5.76 10.59
CA ILE A 105 -2.33 5.63 11.51
C ILE A 105 -1.87 5.06 12.86
N VAL A 106 -1.14 3.94 12.85
CA VAL A 106 -0.65 3.27 14.07
C VAL A 106 0.29 4.18 14.85
N ALA A 107 1.23 4.85 14.18
CA ALA A 107 2.14 5.80 14.82
C ALA A 107 1.39 6.97 15.47
N THR A 108 0.34 7.46 14.82
CA THR A 108 -0.51 8.55 15.35
C THR A 108 -1.32 8.09 16.58
N VAL A 109 -1.89 6.89 16.54
CA VAL A 109 -2.61 6.31 17.69
C VAL A 109 -1.67 6.09 18.89
N CYS A 110 -0.43 5.67 18.64
CA CYS A 110 0.57 5.53 19.71
C CYS A 110 0.97 6.89 20.29
N ALA A 111 1.15 7.89 19.44
CA ALA A 111 1.52 9.26 19.83
C ALA A 111 0.47 9.96 20.69
N THR A 112 -0.82 9.71 20.46
CA THR A 112 -1.91 10.27 21.29
C THR A 112 -2.02 9.63 22.67
N GLY A 113 -1.17 8.65 22.98
CA GLY A 113 -1.20 7.93 24.25
C GLY A 113 -2.36 6.94 24.36
N LYS A 114 -3.18 6.77 23.32
CA LYS A 114 -4.29 5.81 23.29
C LYS A 114 -3.84 4.36 23.27
N ALA A 115 -2.63 4.10 22.75
CA ALA A 115 -2.00 2.79 22.75
C ALA A 115 -0.49 2.93 22.98
N ARG A 116 0.13 1.90 23.56
CA ARG A 116 1.59 1.82 23.69
C ARG A 116 2.08 0.57 22.97
N LEU A 117 2.51 0.73 21.71
CA LEU A 117 3.08 -0.35 20.92
C LEU A 117 4.59 -0.19 20.79
N THR A 118 5.31 -1.31 20.79
CA THR A 118 6.74 -1.29 20.46
C THR A 118 6.93 -1.03 18.96
N ARG A 119 8.11 -0.55 18.57
CA ARG A 119 8.49 -0.29 17.17
C ARG A 119 8.27 -1.50 16.26
N GLY A 120 8.61 -2.69 16.76
CA GLY A 120 8.39 -3.95 16.06
C GLY A 120 6.90 -4.20 15.82
N TRP A 121 6.05 -4.03 16.84
CA TRP A 121 4.61 -4.21 16.71
C TRP A 121 3.96 -3.23 15.74
N MET A 122 4.42 -1.98 15.69
CA MET A 122 3.90 -1.03 14.69
C MET A 122 4.22 -1.46 13.26
N ALA A 123 5.44 -1.94 13.01
CA ALA A 123 5.84 -2.46 11.70
C ALA A 123 5.06 -3.73 11.33
N VAL A 124 4.88 -4.65 12.28
CA VAL A 124 4.11 -5.89 12.10
C VAL A 124 2.63 -5.59 11.82
N LEU A 125 2.00 -4.67 12.54
CA LEU A 125 0.60 -4.28 12.28
C LEU A 125 0.42 -3.61 10.91
N SER A 126 1.41 -2.81 10.49
CA SER A 126 1.41 -2.18 9.17
C SER A 126 1.55 -3.21 8.05
N MET A 127 2.43 -4.21 8.25
CA MET A 127 2.56 -5.35 7.35
C MET A 127 1.30 -6.20 7.31
N ALA A 128 0.71 -6.51 8.47
CA ALA A 128 -0.53 -7.26 8.57
C ALA A 128 -1.66 -6.56 7.80
N SER A 129 -1.75 -5.23 7.90
CA SER A 129 -2.72 -4.43 7.14
C SER A 129 -2.51 -4.55 5.62
N ALA A 130 -1.25 -4.53 5.16
CA ALA A 130 -0.92 -4.71 3.75
C ALA A 130 -1.27 -6.11 3.24
N VAL A 131 -1.00 -7.15 4.03
CA VAL A 131 -1.35 -8.54 3.72
C VAL A 131 -2.87 -8.76 3.76
N SER A 132 -3.59 -8.14 4.69
CA SER A 132 -5.06 -8.20 4.71
C SER A 132 -5.67 -7.54 3.47
N MET A 133 -5.10 -6.41 3.03
CA MET A 133 -5.55 -5.75 1.80
C MET A 133 -5.26 -6.59 0.55
N SER A 134 -4.13 -7.31 0.49
CA SER A 134 -3.87 -8.22 -0.63
C SER A 134 -4.79 -9.45 -0.64
N ALA A 135 -5.20 -9.94 0.53
CA ALA A 135 -6.24 -10.97 0.61
C ALA A 135 -7.58 -10.46 0.05
N MET A 136 -7.97 -9.22 0.39
CA MET A 136 -9.16 -8.58 -0.21
C MET A 136 -9.03 -8.44 -1.74
N PHE A 137 -7.83 -8.09 -2.22
CA PHE A 137 -7.55 -8.04 -3.66
C PHE A 137 -7.74 -9.40 -4.31
N MET A 138 -7.21 -10.47 -3.72
CA MET A 138 -7.34 -11.83 -4.25
C MET A 138 -8.81 -12.25 -4.39
N PHE A 139 -9.68 -11.89 -3.43
CA PHE A 139 -11.12 -12.13 -3.56
C PHE A 139 -11.76 -11.32 -4.69
N TYR A 140 -11.37 -10.05 -4.84
CA TYR A 140 -11.84 -9.23 -5.96
C TYR A 140 -11.40 -9.80 -7.31
N GLU A 141 -10.14 -10.20 -7.42
CA GLU A 141 -9.55 -10.79 -8.62
C GLU A 141 -10.25 -12.11 -8.97
N TYR A 142 -10.50 -12.97 -7.98
CA TYR A 142 -11.27 -14.19 -8.16
C TYR A 142 -12.66 -13.92 -8.74
N VAL A 143 -13.38 -12.95 -8.18
CA VAL A 143 -14.72 -12.57 -8.68
C VAL A 143 -14.64 -12.01 -10.10
N TRP A 144 -13.63 -11.19 -10.40
CA TRP A 144 -13.42 -10.64 -11.73
C TRP A 144 -13.10 -11.73 -12.76
N LEU A 145 -12.20 -12.66 -12.45
CA LEU A 145 -11.86 -13.81 -13.29
C LEU A 145 -13.09 -14.70 -13.55
N TYR A 146 -13.91 -14.93 -12.51
CA TYR A 146 -15.13 -15.72 -12.61
C TYR A 146 -16.12 -15.11 -13.61
N PHE A 147 -16.40 -13.81 -13.48
CA PHE A 147 -17.29 -13.11 -14.42
C PHE A 147 -16.69 -12.90 -15.81
N SER A 148 -15.37 -12.98 -15.93
CA SER A 148 -14.66 -12.89 -17.21
C SER A 148 -14.53 -14.25 -17.92
N GLY A 149 -15.00 -15.33 -17.31
CA GLY A 149 -15.05 -16.67 -17.91
C GLY A 149 -13.73 -17.44 -17.85
N TYR A 150 -12.84 -17.09 -16.92
CA TYR A 150 -11.60 -17.85 -16.72
C TYR A 150 -11.85 -19.22 -16.05
N PRO A 151 -11.05 -20.25 -16.37
CA PRO A 151 -11.16 -21.58 -15.77
C PRO A 151 -10.63 -21.56 -14.32
N LEU A 152 -11.54 -21.40 -13.35
CA LEU A 152 -11.17 -21.24 -11.93
C LEU A 152 -11.20 -22.55 -11.13
N THR A 153 -11.90 -23.57 -11.61
CA THR A 153 -11.94 -24.88 -10.96
C THR A 153 -11.10 -25.89 -11.73
N ASN A 154 -10.56 -26.88 -11.03
CA ASN A 154 -9.71 -27.92 -11.65
C ASN A 154 -10.42 -28.67 -12.78
N ASP A 155 -11.75 -28.75 -12.74
CA ASP A 155 -12.56 -29.41 -13.76
C ASP A 155 -12.69 -28.54 -15.03
N ASP A 156 -12.54 -27.22 -14.92
CA ASP A 156 -12.60 -26.27 -16.03
C ASP A 156 -11.24 -26.09 -16.74
N MET A 157 -10.13 -26.53 -16.11
CA MET A 157 -8.76 -26.37 -16.62
C MET A 157 -8.44 -27.49 -17.62
N VAL A 158 -8.70 -27.22 -18.89
CA VAL A 158 -8.49 -28.19 -19.99
C VAL A 158 -7.11 -28.05 -20.61
N ASP A 159 -6.55 -26.84 -20.64
CA ASP A 159 -5.27 -26.57 -21.29
C ASP A 159 -4.09 -26.64 -20.29
N PRO A 160 -2.96 -27.27 -20.68
CA PRO A 160 -1.74 -27.27 -19.87
C PRO A 160 -1.16 -25.84 -19.79
N GLY A 161 -1.47 -25.13 -18.71
CA GLY A 161 -1.05 -23.74 -18.49
C GLY A 161 -2.14 -22.84 -17.88
N ASP A 162 -3.41 -23.27 -17.92
CA ASP A 162 -4.52 -22.56 -17.28
C ASP A 162 -4.31 -22.44 -15.77
N ASP A 163 -3.82 -23.52 -15.16
CA ASP A 163 -3.48 -23.59 -13.75
C ASP A 163 -2.36 -22.60 -13.39
N ILE A 164 -1.31 -22.52 -14.19
CA ILE A 164 -0.17 -21.61 -13.96
C ILE A 164 -0.63 -20.16 -14.08
N MET A 165 -1.42 -19.84 -15.10
CA MET A 165 -1.89 -18.47 -15.36
C MET A 165 -2.86 -18.00 -14.27
N VAL A 166 -3.91 -18.77 -13.98
CA VAL A 166 -4.93 -18.39 -13.00
C VAL A 166 -4.34 -18.31 -11.59
N ASN A 167 -3.52 -19.29 -11.20
CA ASN A 167 -2.82 -19.21 -9.92
C ASN A 167 -1.84 -18.05 -9.90
N GLY A 168 -1.16 -17.75 -11.00
CA GLY A 168 -0.29 -16.59 -11.15
C GLY A 168 -1.05 -15.29 -10.86
N MET A 169 -2.19 -15.08 -11.52
CA MET A 169 -3.02 -13.89 -11.37
C MET A 169 -3.50 -13.72 -9.92
N LEU A 170 -4.03 -14.79 -9.32
CA LEU A 170 -4.52 -14.78 -7.94
C LEU A 170 -3.41 -14.58 -6.89
N MET A 171 -2.22 -15.15 -7.12
CA MET A 171 -1.12 -15.13 -6.15
C MET A 171 -0.20 -13.92 -6.29
N SER A 172 -0.22 -13.20 -7.40
CA SER A 172 0.66 -12.05 -7.66
C SER A 172 0.64 -11.01 -6.54
N PHE A 173 -0.55 -10.61 -6.10
CA PHE A 173 -0.75 -9.62 -5.03
C PHE A 173 -0.38 -10.16 -3.63
N PRO A 174 -0.89 -11.33 -3.18
CA PRO A 174 -0.46 -11.92 -1.92
C PRO A 174 1.05 -12.13 -1.81
N MET A 175 1.68 -12.64 -2.88
CA MET A 175 3.13 -12.87 -2.91
C MET A 175 3.90 -11.56 -2.77
N MET A 176 3.52 -10.52 -3.53
CA MET A 176 4.17 -9.22 -3.43
C MET A 176 3.93 -8.59 -2.05
N ALA A 177 2.73 -8.73 -1.50
CA ALA A 177 2.41 -8.19 -0.17
C ALA A 177 3.24 -8.83 0.94
N ILE A 178 3.45 -10.15 0.89
CA ILE A 178 4.30 -10.86 1.86
C ILE A 178 5.76 -10.44 1.70
N VAL A 179 6.31 -10.51 0.49
CA VAL A 179 7.73 -10.22 0.24
C VAL A 179 8.04 -8.76 0.54
N CYS A 180 7.29 -7.83 -0.06
CA CYS A 180 7.52 -6.41 0.10
C CYS A 180 7.13 -5.93 1.49
N GLY A 181 6.02 -6.42 2.05
CA GLY A 181 5.61 -6.12 3.41
C GLY A 181 6.66 -6.55 4.43
N SER A 182 7.29 -7.71 4.25
CA SER A 182 8.37 -8.19 5.14
C SER A 182 9.62 -7.31 5.05
N VAL A 183 10.05 -6.98 3.82
CA VAL A 183 11.20 -6.09 3.59
C VAL A 183 10.93 -4.72 4.21
N MET A 184 9.75 -4.17 3.97
CA MET A 184 9.32 -2.88 4.51
C MET A 184 9.23 -2.88 6.03
N ALA A 185 8.67 -3.93 6.64
CA ALA A 185 8.62 -4.07 8.09
C ALA A 185 10.02 -4.11 8.70
N TYR A 186 10.94 -4.86 8.07
CA TYR A 186 12.33 -4.91 8.48
C TYR A 186 13.02 -3.54 8.37
N VAL A 187 12.86 -2.84 7.24
CA VAL A 187 13.43 -1.51 7.01
C VAL A 187 12.85 -0.51 8.00
N ALA A 188 11.53 -0.48 8.19
CA ALA A 188 10.86 0.39 9.15
C ALA A 188 11.36 0.12 10.58
N TYR A 189 11.49 -1.15 10.97
CA TYR A 189 12.04 -1.54 12.26
C TYR A 189 13.49 -1.05 12.43
N LYS A 190 14.34 -1.20 11.42
CA LYS A 190 15.74 -0.72 11.46
C LYS A 190 15.82 0.80 11.55
N ILE A 191 15.04 1.52 10.75
CA ILE A 191 15.00 3.00 10.77
C ILE A 191 14.53 3.50 12.13
N LEU A 192 13.46 2.91 12.67
CA LEU A 192 12.96 3.24 14.01
C LEU A 192 13.94 2.86 15.12
N LYS A 193 14.80 1.85 14.93
CA LYS A 193 15.87 1.52 15.88
C LYS A 193 16.99 2.57 15.87
N LEU A 194 17.33 3.10 14.69
CA LEU A 194 18.38 4.11 14.50
C LEU A 194 17.95 5.54 14.89
N ARG A 195 16.66 5.86 14.80
CA ARG A 195 16.10 7.15 15.25
C ARG A 195 14.94 6.89 16.22
N PRO A 196 15.17 7.00 17.54
CA PRO A 196 14.14 6.68 18.52
C PRO A 196 12.92 7.57 18.36
N ILE A 197 11.74 6.99 18.56
CA ILE A 197 10.45 7.70 18.53
C ILE A 197 10.40 8.81 19.58
N GLU A 198 11.22 8.75 20.63
CA GLU A 198 11.39 9.84 21.58
C GLU A 198 11.81 11.15 20.87
N GLU A 199 12.64 11.13 19.82
CA GLU A 199 12.91 12.32 18.98
C GLU A 199 11.78 12.68 17.99
N ILE A 200 10.70 11.89 17.96
CA ILE A 200 9.48 12.08 17.15
C ILE A 200 8.33 12.56 18.06
N THR A 201 8.35 12.23 19.35
CA THR A 201 7.40 12.65 20.39
C THR A 201 7.88 13.82 21.26
N GLU A 202 9.19 14.08 21.36
CA GLU A 202 9.77 15.19 22.16
C GLU A 202 9.89 16.51 21.38
N ALA A 203 9.07 16.72 20.35
CA ALA A 203 8.90 18.05 19.78
C ALA A 203 7.69 18.75 20.41
N VAL A 204 7.95 19.31 21.60
CA VAL A 204 7.47 20.60 22.16
C VAL A 204 6.88 20.47 23.60
N PRO A 205 7.41 21.24 24.58
CA PRO A 205 6.75 21.48 25.89
C PRO A 205 5.44 22.27 25.79
#